data_AF-A0A521P023-F1
#
_entry.id   AF-A0A521P023-F1
#
_cell.length_a   1.000
_cell.length_b   1.000
_cell.length_c   1.000
_cell.angle_alpha   90.00
_cell.angle_beta   90.00
_cell.angle_gamma   90.00
#
_symmetry.space_group_name_H-M   'P 1'
#
loop_
_entity.id
_entity.type
_entity.pdbx_description
1 polymer ?
#
loop_
_entity_poly.entity_id
_entity_poly.type
_entity_poly.pdbx_seq_one_letter_code
_entity_poly.pdbx_strand_id
1 'polypeptide(L)'
;MAKVGGLVGKSSKDKKVGSGGSQNVGLDLSGVTSGPTTARRATAPLPSFNSATLYCSFCGKSQHEVRKLIAGPTVFICDECSDICHEIIIEEEREQTSSLPNGSSRTVLSVKLPGRLDSQELATLPSLISEVERAFPQCSIRITKYTPLSENDVVQLSVESPPAYDPAELAKQVRELTVKLRIEQQRYLSEKAERERLEEKLTGLMHDVFPLLVENLKRSGDYPGSKIQAMSIMFIDVSGFSTMDEEDRIRAIDLLRSLGRAILKSERGMYLNTWGDAVVAAFDDPASALRCGCKFAQHFNLVGLDARVGISWGTIRISVNEIKGTYDIDGAAVNLGARIESLAEPGTVLCTEEMGELVGRENEEFVFTPKTLHLKKNVGNLKEGDGMELLEVRSKLN
;
A
#
# COMPACT_ATOMS: atom_id res chain seq x y z
N MET A 1 16.27 -59.53 5.48
CA MET A 1 17.42 -60.44 5.26
C MET A 1 18.49 -59.69 4.48
N ALA A 2 19.76 -59.78 4.92
CA ALA A 2 21.02 -59.31 4.32
C ALA A 2 21.18 -57.78 4.07
N LYS A 3 21.93 -57.05 4.91
CA LYS A 3 23.41 -56.83 4.93
C LYS A 3 23.95 -56.04 3.73
N VAL A 4 24.29 -54.77 3.97
CA VAL A 4 25.29 -54.02 3.20
C VAL A 4 26.49 -53.80 4.13
N GLY A 5 27.64 -54.31 3.72
CA GLY A 5 28.91 -54.24 4.44
C GLY A 5 29.61 -52.90 4.22
N GLY A 6 30.41 -52.51 5.21
CA GLY A 6 31.30 -51.36 5.11
C GLY A 6 32.62 -51.69 4.42
N LEU A 7 33.42 -50.64 4.20
CA LEU A 7 34.87 -50.74 4.08
C LEU A 7 35.53 -49.41 4.46
N VAL A 8 36.59 -49.57 5.25
CA VAL A 8 37.49 -48.60 5.89
C VAL A 8 38.51 -48.05 4.88
N GLY A 9 38.95 -46.80 5.05
CA GLY A 9 40.03 -46.20 4.24
C GLY A 9 40.74 -44.99 4.86
N LYS A 10 41.67 -45.28 5.78
CA LYS A 10 42.83 -44.54 6.35
C LYS A 10 43.24 -43.14 5.82
N SER A 11 43.40 -42.22 6.79
CA SER A 11 44.58 -41.39 7.15
C SER A 11 45.76 -41.16 6.18
N SER A 12 46.17 -39.88 6.04
CA SER A 12 47.57 -39.38 6.06
C SER A 12 47.58 -37.83 6.11
N LYS A 13 47.90 -37.20 7.24
CA LYS A 13 49.19 -36.62 7.70
C LYS A 13 49.67 -35.32 7.03
N ASP A 14 49.71 -34.29 7.89
CA ASP A 14 50.78 -33.30 8.15
C ASP A 14 51.35 -32.42 7.02
N LYS A 15 51.21 -31.09 7.19
CA LYS A 15 52.33 -30.13 7.03
C LYS A 15 52.09 -28.74 7.65
N LYS A 16 52.83 -28.50 8.75
CA LYS A 16 53.57 -27.29 9.21
C LYS A 16 53.09 -25.87 8.85
N VAL A 17 52.72 -25.16 9.91
CA VAL A 17 53.23 -23.86 10.43
C VAL A 17 54.19 -23.06 9.53
N GLY A 18 53.81 -21.81 9.26
CA GLY A 18 54.66 -20.72 8.79
C GLY A 18 54.17 -19.38 9.34
N SER A 19 55.09 -18.61 9.91
CA SER A 19 54.95 -17.38 10.69
C SER A 19 55.07 -16.09 9.88
N GLY A 20 54.48 -15.00 10.40
CA GLY A 20 54.72 -13.59 10.04
C GLY A 20 53.40 -12.84 9.80
N GLY A 21 53.07 -11.68 10.34
CA GLY A 21 53.80 -10.67 11.13
C GLY A 21 53.19 -9.30 10.78
N SER A 22 52.69 -8.58 11.80
CA SER A 22 52.35 -7.13 11.83
C SER A 22 51.23 -6.66 10.87
N GLN A 23 50.26 -5.81 11.24
CA GLN A 23 50.37 -4.53 11.93
C GLN A 23 49.05 -4.16 12.63
N ASN A 24 49.17 -3.68 13.87
CA ASN A 24 48.13 -2.96 14.60
C ASN A 24 48.27 -1.46 14.28
N VAL A 25 47.14 -0.79 14.02
CA VAL A 25 47.04 0.67 14.18
C VAL A 25 45.80 0.92 15.05
N GLY A 26 46.04 1.31 16.30
CA GLY A 26 45.01 1.80 17.21
C GLY A 26 44.70 3.27 16.91
N LEU A 27 43.44 3.65 17.08
CA LEU A 27 43.04 5.04 17.19
C LEU A 27 42.36 5.25 18.55
N ASP A 28 42.97 6.19 19.25
CA ASP A 28 42.82 6.59 20.64
C ASP A 28 41.60 7.53 20.81
N LEU A 29 40.80 7.33 21.85
CA LEU A 29 39.64 8.18 22.20
C LEU A 29 39.69 8.55 23.68
N SER A 30 40.25 9.72 23.96
CA SER A 30 40.06 10.53 25.18
C SER A 30 40.42 11.98 24.81
N GLY A 31 39.79 13.09 25.21
CA GLY A 31 38.73 13.43 26.15
C GLY A 31 39.08 14.81 26.74
N VAL A 32 38.27 15.88 26.60
CA VAL A 32 38.41 17.21 27.27
C VAL A 32 37.06 17.96 27.18
N THR A 33 36.19 18.04 28.22
CA THR A 33 36.03 18.99 29.36
C THR A 33 35.89 20.51 29.08
N SER A 34 34.68 21.03 29.36
CA SER A 34 34.22 22.33 29.95
C SER A 34 35.00 23.68 29.79
N GLY A 35 34.23 24.77 29.48
CA GLY A 35 34.62 26.20 29.25
C GLY A 35 35.16 27.01 30.45
N PRO A 36 35.05 28.38 30.55
CA PRO A 36 34.22 29.36 29.82
C PRO A 36 34.97 30.69 29.39
N THR A 37 34.18 31.76 29.08
CA THR A 37 34.44 33.24 29.16
C THR A 37 34.51 34.09 27.87
N THR A 38 33.47 34.91 27.71
CA THR A 38 33.26 36.22 27.03
C THR A 38 34.30 36.81 26.04
N ALA A 39 33.85 37.11 24.81
CA ALA A 39 34.09 38.41 24.14
C ALA A 39 33.13 38.60 22.96
N ARG A 40 32.45 39.75 22.95
CA ARG A 40 31.46 40.19 21.95
C ARG A 40 32.11 40.39 20.57
N ARG A 41 31.49 39.84 19.53
CA ARG A 41 31.59 40.36 18.15
C ARG A 41 30.19 40.43 17.57
N ALA A 42 29.78 41.64 17.21
CA ALA A 42 28.50 41.94 16.60
C ALA A 42 28.42 41.27 15.22
N THR A 43 27.55 40.28 15.10
CA THR A 43 27.03 39.81 13.82
C THR A 43 25.75 40.57 13.52
N ALA A 44 25.67 41.14 12.32
CA ALA A 44 24.47 41.79 11.81
C ALA A 44 23.25 40.85 11.89
N PRO A 45 22.04 41.35 12.20
CA PRO A 45 20.86 40.52 12.14
C PRO A 45 20.61 40.09 10.69
N LEU A 46 20.45 38.78 10.51
CA LEU A 46 19.87 38.17 9.31
C LEU A 46 18.51 38.83 9.02
N PRO A 47 18.14 39.00 7.73
CA PRO A 47 16.82 39.51 7.38
C PRO A 47 15.77 38.55 7.93
N SER A 48 14.88 39.09 8.77
CA SER A 48 13.70 38.41 9.26
C SER A 48 12.93 37.84 8.07
N PHE A 49 12.68 36.53 8.11
CA PHE A 49 11.75 35.86 7.22
C PHE A 49 10.44 36.64 7.21
N ASN A 50 10.04 37.11 6.02
CA ASN A 50 8.72 37.66 5.77
C ASN A 50 7.74 36.50 6.03
N SER A 51 7.16 36.43 7.23
CA SER A 51 5.95 35.67 7.46
C SER A 51 4.90 36.33 6.58
N ALA A 52 4.54 35.69 5.46
CA ALA A 52 3.48 36.18 4.60
C ALA A 52 2.25 36.40 5.49
N THR A 53 1.84 37.66 5.66
CA THR A 53 0.64 38.00 6.42
C THR A 53 -0.51 37.21 5.82
N LEU A 54 -1.14 36.37 6.61
CA LEU A 54 -2.26 35.54 6.16
C LEU A 54 -3.54 36.36 6.19
N TYR A 55 -4.41 36.13 5.20
CA TYR A 55 -5.67 36.86 5.05
C TYR A 55 -6.82 35.87 5.06
N CYS A 56 -7.93 36.25 5.70
CA CYS A 56 -9.18 35.50 5.64
C CYS A 56 -9.67 35.47 4.18
N SER A 57 -9.93 34.28 3.65
CA SER A 57 -10.39 34.08 2.28
C SER A 57 -11.80 34.62 2.02
N PHE A 58 -12.56 34.96 3.07
CA PHE A 58 -13.95 35.40 3.00
C PHE A 58 -14.11 36.92 3.16
N CYS A 59 -13.54 37.51 4.21
CA CYS A 59 -13.65 38.95 4.46
C CYS A 59 -12.41 39.75 4.03
N GLY A 60 -11.31 39.08 3.67
CA GLY A 60 -10.06 39.73 3.26
C GLY A 60 -9.26 40.39 4.38
N LYS A 61 -9.70 40.30 5.65
CA LYS A 61 -8.97 40.84 6.80
C LYS A 61 -7.68 40.06 7.06
N SER A 62 -6.63 40.77 7.44
CA SER A 62 -5.35 40.17 7.82
C SER A 62 -5.42 39.46 9.18
N GLN A 63 -4.48 38.56 9.44
CA GLN A 63 -4.28 37.89 10.72
C GLN A 63 -4.18 38.87 11.92
N HIS A 64 -3.75 40.11 11.69
CA HIS A 64 -3.61 41.11 12.74
C HIS A 64 -4.90 41.89 13.03
N GLU A 65 -5.88 41.81 12.12
CA GLU A 65 -7.17 42.51 12.22
C GLU A 65 -8.27 41.63 12.83
N VAL A 66 -8.02 40.35 13.03
CA VAL A 66 -8.98 39.38 13.59
C VAL A 66 -8.41 38.73 14.84
N ARG A 67 -9.28 38.37 15.79
CA ARG A 67 -8.83 37.76 17.06
C ARG A 67 -8.29 36.36 16.85
N LYS A 68 -8.87 35.59 15.92
CA LYS A 68 -8.36 34.27 15.52
C LYS A 68 -8.51 34.05 14.02
N LEU A 69 -7.49 33.45 13.41
CA LEU A 69 -7.51 32.99 12.03
C LEU A 69 -7.21 31.48 12.00
N ILE A 70 -8.13 30.70 11.44
CA ILE A 70 -8.04 29.24 11.31
C ILE A 70 -7.43 28.91 9.95
N ALA A 71 -6.32 28.16 9.95
CA ALA A 71 -5.57 27.82 8.75
C ALA A 71 -5.90 26.40 8.25
N GLY A 72 -6.41 26.30 7.01
CA GLY A 72 -6.50 25.05 6.26
C GLY A 72 -5.37 24.90 5.23
N PRO A 73 -5.26 23.76 4.53
CA PRO A 73 -4.20 23.51 3.54
C PRO A 73 -4.16 24.52 2.38
N THR A 74 -5.32 25.10 2.02
CA THR A 74 -5.47 26.03 0.88
C THR A 74 -6.36 27.24 1.17
N VAL A 75 -7.05 27.30 2.31
CA VAL A 75 -8.06 28.32 2.64
C VAL A 75 -7.94 28.72 4.11
N PHE A 76 -8.18 29.99 4.42
CA PHE A 76 -8.12 30.54 5.78
C PHE A 76 -9.44 31.24 6.14
N ILE A 77 -9.96 31.04 7.35
CA ILE A 77 -11.21 31.68 7.81
C ILE A 77 -11.01 32.29 9.20
N CYS A 78 -11.51 33.53 9.41
CA CYS A 78 -11.43 34.18 10.72
C CYS A 78 -12.62 33.83 11.63
N ASP A 79 -12.49 34.11 12.92
CA ASP A 79 -13.56 33.85 13.88
C ASP A 79 -14.85 34.62 13.57
N GLU A 80 -14.76 35.88 13.14
CA GLU A 80 -15.95 36.64 12.73
C GLU A 80 -16.69 36.00 11.55
N CYS A 81 -15.98 35.54 10.51
CA CYS A 81 -16.60 34.85 9.37
C CYS A 81 -17.17 33.50 9.77
N SER A 82 -16.51 32.78 10.69
CA SER A 82 -17.02 31.54 11.24
C SER A 82 -18.33 31.75 12.01
N ASP A 83 -18.43 32.83 12.78
CA ASP A 83 -19.63 33.17 13.56
C ASP A 83 -20.78 33.56 12.62
N ILE A 84 -20.52 34.38 11.59
CA ILE A 84 -21.51 34.74 10.57
C ILE A 84 -21.99 33.50 9.80
N CYS A 85 -21.08 32.61 9.38
CA CYS A 85 -21.48 31.36 8.75
C CYS A 85 -22.35 30.51 9.69
N HIS A 86 -22.04 30.48 10.98
CA HIS A 86 -22.85 29.79 11.98
C HIS A 86 -24.26 30.38 12.08
N GLU A 87 -24.39 31.71 12.08
CA GLU A 87 -25.68 32.40 12.10
C GLU A 87 -26.50 32.10 10.84
N ILE A 88 -25.88 32.16 9.65
CA ILE A 88 -26.54 31.84 8.39
C ILE A 88 -27.02 30.39 8.36
N ILE A 89 -26.20 29.43 8.82
CA ILE A 89 -26.60 28.01 8.89
C ILE A 89 -27.78 27.83 9.86
N ILE A 90 -27.76 28.52 11.02
CA ILE A 90 -28.87 28.45 11.98
C ILE A 90 -30.15 29.08 11.39
N GLU A 91 -30.04 30.16 10.63
CA GLU A 91 -31.17 30.80 9.94
C GLU A 91 -31.72 29.92 8.81
N GLU A 92 -30.85 29.31 7.99
CA GLU A 92 -31.26 28.32 6.98
C GLU A 92 -31.92 27.09 7.62
N GLU A 93 -31.41 26.59 8.74
CA GLU A 93 -32.06 25.51 9.50
C GLU A 93 -33.44 25.93 10.01
N ARG A 94 -33.61 27.20 10.43
CA ARG A 94 -34.92 27.74 10.86
C ARG A 94 -35.88 27.94 9.68
N GLU A 95 -35.40 28.35 8.52
CA GLU A 95 -36.20 28.48 7.29
C GLU A 95 -36.57 27.10 6.69
N GLN A 96 -35.73 26.09 6.90
CA GLN A 96 -36.09 24.70 6.60
C GLN A 96 -37.14 24.14 7.58
N THR A 97 -37.17 24.61 8.84
CA THR A 97 -38.25 24.25 9.78
C THR A 97 -39.61 24.91 9.49
N SER A 98 -39.64 26.02 8.73
CA SER A 98 -40.89 26.71 8.35
C SER A 98 -41.54 26.17 7.07
N SER A 99 -40.88 25.25 6.37
CA SER A 99 -41.36 24.57 5.16
C SER A 99 -41.59 23.07 5.36
N LEU A 100 -41.93 22.64 6.58
CA LEU A 100 -42.31 21.24 6.84
C LEU A 100 -43.71 20.93 6.25
N PRO A 101 -43.88 19.81 5.53
CA PRO A 101 -45.21 19.32 5.17
C PRO A 101 -45.97 18.97 6.46
N ASN A 102 -47.21 19.47 6.59
CA ASN A 102 -48.11 19.14 7.69
C ASN A 102 -48.15 17.62 7.92
N GLY A 103 -47.49 17.13 8.99
CA GLY A 103 -47.54 15.74 9.41
C GLY A 103 -46.22 15.07 9.86
N SER A 104 -45.04 15.68 9.70
CA SER A 104 -43.78 15.07 10.17
C SER A 104 -43.71 14.99 11.69
N SER A 105 -43.33 13.83 12.23
CA SER A 105 -43.13 13.62 13.67
C SER A 105 -41.64 13.70 14.01
N ARG A 106 -41.29 14.58 14.95
CA ARG A 106 -39.92 14.73 15.47
C ARG A 106 -39.79 14.02 16.81
N THR A 107 -38.87 13.07 16.87
CA THR A 107 -38.58 12.27 18.06
C THR A 107 -37.14 12.50 18.51
N VAL A 108 -36.94 12.90 19.77
CA VAL A 108 -35.61 12.98 20.38
C VAL A 108 -35.36 11.69 21.14
N LEU A 109 -34.25 11.02 20.84
CA LEU A 109 -33.86 9.79 21.50
C LEU A 109 -32.42 9.85 22.02
N SER A 110 -32.21 9.24 23.18
CA SER A 110 -30.88 9.08 23.78
C SER A 110 -30.38 7.66 23.50
N VAL A 111 -29.25 7.55 22.80
CA VAL A 111 -28.55 6.28 22.56
C VAL A 111 -27.36 6.20 23.51
N LYS A 112 -27.27 5.09 24.26
CA LYS A 112 -26.07 4.76 25.02
C LYS A 112 -25.13 4.00 24.10
N LEU A 113 -24.00 4.60 23.76
CA LEU A 113 -22.96 3.96 22.97
C LEU A 113 -22.08 3.10 23.89
N PRO A 114 -21.77 1.85 23.52
CA PRO A 114 -20.90 1.00 24.32
C PRO A 114 -19.49 1.58 24.39
N GLY A 115 -18.99 1.71 25.61
CA GLY A 115 -17.66 2.26 25.90
C GLY A 115 -17.57 3.77 25.76
N ARG A 116 -16.37 4.28 26.02
CA ARG A 116 -16.03 5.70 25.89
C ARG A 116 -15.42 5.96 24.53
N LEU A 117 -15.81 7.05 23.87
CA LEU A 117 -15.23 7.50 22.63
C LEU A 117 -13.96 8.32 22.89
N ASP A 118 -12.87 7.93 22.24
CA ASP A 118 -11.68 8.77 22.12
C ASP A 118 -11.86 9.87 21.04
N SER A 119 -10.84 10.72 20.86
CA SER A 119 -10.90 11.83 19.91
C SER A 119 -11.06 11.39 18.45
N GLN A 120 -10.51 10.24 18.07
CA GLN A 120 -10.64 9.70 16.71
C GLN A 120 -12.03 9.08 16.52
N GLU A 121 -12.52 8.34 17.50
CA GLU A 121 -13.85 7.75 17.48
C GLU A 121 -14.95 8.80 17.50
N LEU A 122 -14.75 9.92 18.22
CA LEU A 122 -15.68 11.05 18.19
C LEU A 122 -15.83 11.61 16.76
N ALA A 123 -14.74 11.64 15.99
CA ALA A 123 -14.74 12.12 14.61
C ALA A 123 -15.49 11.18 13.65
N THR A 124 -15.69 9.91 14.00
CA THR A 124 -16.44 8.94 13.18
C THR A 124 -17.94 8.89 13.48
N LEU A 125 -18.39 9.58 14.54
CA LEU A 125 -19.81 9.64 14.91
C LEU A 125 -20.72 10.11 13.76
N PRO A 126 -20.41 11.16 12.99
CA PRO A 126 -21.24 11.56 11.85
C PRO A 126 -21.38 10.44 10.81
N SER A 127 -20.29 9.72 10.51
CA SER A 127 -20.31 8.59 9.58
C SER A 127 -21.16 7.43 10.11
N LEU A 128 -21.06 7.12 11.40
CA LEU A 128 -21.92 6.12 12.04
C LEU A 128 -23.41 6.49 11.91
N ILE A 129 -23.76 7.76 12.11
CA ILE A 129 -25.16 8.22 11.97
C ILE A 129 -25.62 8.21 10.52
N SER A 130 -24.75 8.54 9.56
CA SER A 130 -25.07 8.42 8.14
C SER A 130 -25.39 6.98 7.74
N GLU A 131 -24.68 5.99 8.29
CA GLU A 131 -25.00 4.56 8.09
C GLU A 131 -26.37 4.18 8.65
N VAL A 132 -26.73 4.72 9.83
CA VAL A 132 -28.05 4.52 10.43
C VAL A 132 -29.13 5.17 9.56
N GLU A 133 -28.93 6.40 9.11
CA GLU A 133 -29.86 7.13 8.24
C GLU A 133 -30.08 6.43 6.90
N ARG A 134 -29.03 5.81 6.33
CA ARG A 134 -29.15 4.99 5.12
C ARG A 134 -30.08 3.78 5.29
N ALA A 135 -30.18 3.22 6.50
CA ALA A 135 -31.13 2.16 6.81
C ALA A 135 -32.58 2.67 6.95
N PHE A 136 -32.78 3.99 7.11
CA PHE A 136 -34.09 4.64 7.19
C PHE A 136 -34.21 5.80 6.18
N PRO A 137 -34.29 5.53 4.86
CA PRO A 137 -34.16 6.55 3.82
C PRO A 137 -35.21 7.67 3.84
N GLN A 138 -36.33 7.48 4.53
CA GLN A 138 -37.40 8.46 4.68
C GLN A 138 -37.29 9.28 5.98
N CYS A 139 -36.30 8.99 6.82
CA CYS A 139 -36.05 9.71 8.07
C CYS A 139 -34.83 10.61 7.93
N SER A 140 -34.85 11.76 8.62
CA SER A 140 -33.64 12.55 8.83
C SER A 140 -33.14 12.37 10.26
N ILE A 141 -31.87 11.99 10.42
CA ILE A 141 -31.28 11.70 11.74
C ILE A 141 -30.12 12.66 12.00
N ARG A 142 -30.23 13.48 13.04
CA ARG A 142 -29.18 14.46 13.40
C ARG A 142 -28.70 14.26 14.83
N ILE A 143 -27.40 14.41 15.05
CA ILE A 143 -26.83 14.48 16.39
C ILE A 143 -27.15 15.85 16.98
N THR A 144 -27.83 15.88 18.13
CA THR A 144 -28.15 17.14 18.82
C THR A 144 -27.27 17.38 20.04
N LYS A 145 -26.79 16.29 20.67
CA LYS A 145 -25.93 16.39 21.85
C LYS A 145 -25.07 15.15 21.99
N TYR A 146 -23.85 15.36 22.48
CA TYR A 146 -22.98 14.31 22.98
C TYR A 146 -22.68 14.56 24.45
N THR A 147 -22.74 13.52 25.28
CA THR A 147 -22.45 13.58 26.71
C THR A 147 -21.52 12.43 27.08
N PRO A 148 -20.23 12.71 27.37
CA PRO A 148 -19.30 11.68 27.79
C PRO A 148 -19.66 11.16 29.19
N LEU A 149 -19.63 9.85 29.40
CA LEU A 149 -19.86 9.21 30.69
C LEU A 149 -18.73 8.21 31.01
N SER A 150 -18.68 7.74 32.26
CA SER A 150 -17.61 6.86 32.74
C SER A 150 -17.63 5.45 32.13
N GLU A 151 -18.81 4.95 31.73
CA GLU A 151 -18.97 3.60 31.19
C GLU A 151 -19.50 3.57 29.75
N ASN A 152 -20.48 4.41 29.42
CA ASN A 152 -21.14 4.42 28.11
C ASN A 152 -21.51 5.84 27.73
N ASP A 153 -20.89 6.39 26.70
CA ASP A 153 -21.22 7.74 26.26
C ASP A 153 -22.65 7.82 25.73
N VAL A 154 -23.28 8.99 25.90
CA VAL A 154 -24.66 9.21 25.45
C VAL A 154 -24.68 10.17 24.29
N VAL A 155 -25.29 9.73 23.19
CA VAL A 155 -25.58 10.58 22.04
C VAL A 155 -27.09 10.81 21.98
N GLN A 156 -27.50 12.07 21.93
CA GLN A 156 -28.86 12.45 21.63
C GLN A 156 -29.02 12.64 20.12
N LEU A 157 -30.00 11.95 19.57
CA LEU A 157 -30.37 12.02 18.18
C LEU A 157 -31.76 12.65 18.05
N SER A 158 -31.92 13.57 17.11
CA SER A 158 -33.20 14.01 16.61
C SER A 158 -33.54 13.22 15.36
N VAL A 159 -34.65 12.49 15.39
CA VAL A 159 -35.17 11.74 14.26
C VAL A 159 -36.44 12.44 13.77
N GLU A 160 -36.40 12.93 12.55
CA GLU A 160 -37.55 13.45 11.84
C GLU A 160 -38.07 12.38 10.90
N SER A 161 -39.35 12.06 10.99
CA SER A 161 -39.95 10.93 10.27
C SER A 161 -41.33 11.27 9.72
N PRO A 162 -41.77 10.63 8.62
CA PRO A 162 -43.13 10.72 8.13
C PRO A 162 -44.15 10.18 9.15
N PRO A 163 -45.41 10.64 9.12
CA PRO A 163 -46.45 10.22 10.08
C PRO A 163 -46.82 8.73 9.99
N ALA A 164 -46.37 8.02 8.95
CA ALA A 164 -46.59 6.58 8.79
C ALA A 164 -45.76 5.72 9.77
N TYR A 165 -44.71 6.28 10.37
CA TYR A 165 -43.89 5.56 11.35
C TYR A 165 -44.49 5.70 12.76
N ASP A 166 -44.56 4.58 13.48
CA ASP A 166 -44.76 4.63 14.93
C ASP A 166 -43.48 5.17 15.60
N PRO A 167 -43.54 6.33 16.30
CA PRO A 167 -42.38 6.94 16.94
C PRO A 167 -41.69 6.03 17.94
N ALA A 168 -42.45 5.18 18.67
CA ALA A 168 -41.89 4.30 19.68
C ALA A 168 -41.05 3.18 19.05
N GLU A 169 -41.60 2.53 18.02
CA GLU A 169 -40.93 1.46 17.28
C GLU A 169 -39.74 1.99 16.47
N LEU A 170 -39.88 3.13 15.77
CA LEU A 170 -38.77 3.75 15.04
C LEU A 170 -37.62 4.11 15.99
N ALA A 171 -37.93 4.72 17.14
CA ALA A 171 -36.90 5.07 18.10
C ALA A 171 -36.19 3.84 18.68
N LYS A 172 -36.89 2.71 18.81
CA LYS A 172 -36.30 1.44 19.23
C LYS A 172 -35.36 0.89 18.15
N GLN A 173 -35.80 0.84 16.89
CA GLN A 173 -35.00 0.33 15.77
C GLN A 173 -33.73 1.17 15.54
N VAL A 174 -33.85 2.51 15.59
CA VAL A 174 -32.70 3.41 15.49
C VAL A 174 -31.71 3.16 16.63
N ARG A 175 -32.17 3.06 17.88
CA ARG A 175 -31.30 2.75 19.04
C ARG A 175 -30.56 1.43 18.85
N GLU A 176 -31.29 0.36 18.50
CA GLU A 176 -30.71 -0.98 18.33
C GLU A 176 -29.67 -1.01 17.20
N LEU A 177 -29.96 -0.35 16.07
CA LEU A 177 -29.04 -0.29 14.94
C LEU A 177 -27.79 0.54 15.26
N THR A 178 -27.94 1.70 15.88
CA THR A 178 -26.78 2.54 16.28
C THR A 178 -25.85 1.78 17.22
N VAL A 179 -26.40 1.08 18.22
CA VAL A 179 -25.60 0.25 19.15
C VAL A 179 -24.91 -0.90 18.41
N LYS A 180 -25.63 -1.61 17.54
CA LYS A 180 -25.07 -2.72 16.76
C LYS A 180 -23.91 -2.26 15.88
N LEU A 181 -24.09 -1.19 15.11
CA LEU A 181 -23.04 -0.65 14.25
C LEU A 181 -21.82 -0.17 15.04
N ARG A 182 -22.02 0.40 16.23
CA ARG A 182 -20.92 0.79 17.11
C ARG A 182 -20.09 -0.41 17.57
N ILE A 183 -20.74 -1.51 17.97
CA ILE A 183 -20.03 -2.76 18.36
C ILE A 183 -19.20 -3.30 17.21
N GLU A 184 -19.78 -3.32 15.99
CA GLU A 184 -19.08 -3.77 14.79
C GLU A 184 -17.86 -2.90 14.44
N GLN A 185 -18.00 -1.57 14.53
CA GLN A 185 -16.88 -0.65 14.33
C GLN A 185 -15.76 -0.87 15.36
N GLN A 186 -16.10 -1.05 16.64
CA GLN A 186 -15.10 -1.33 17.68
C GLN A 186 -14.35 -2.63 17.42
N ARG A 187 -15.07 -3.68 17.02
CA ARG A 187 -14.47 -4.97 16.65
C ARG A 187 -13.49 -4.80 15.49
N TYR A 188 -13.92 -4.13 14.42
CA TYR A 188 -13.07 -3.87 13.25
C TYR A 188 -11.79 -3.10 13.62
N LEU A 189 -11.91 -2.02 14.40
CA LEU A 189 -10.75 -1.23 14.82
C LEU A 189 -9.80 -2.03 15.71
N SER A 190 -10.32 -2.86 16.63
CA SER A 190 -9.50 -3.74 17.47
C SER A 190 -8.77 -4.80 16.67
N GLU A 191 -9.45 -5.45 15.72
CA GLU A 191 -8.84 -6.46 14.84
C GLU A 191 -7.75 -5.83 13.95
N LYS A 192 -8.01 -4.62 13.43
CA LYS A 192 -7.03 -3.84 12.65
C LYS A 192 -5.78 -3.53 13.49
N ALA A 193 -5.95 -3.04 14.71
CA ALA A 193 -4.83 -2.70 15.60
C ALA A 193 -3.98 -3.92 15.99
N GLU A 194 -4.60 -5.07 16.27
CA GLU A 194 -3.86 -6.30 16.57
C GLU A 194 -3.09 -6.81 15.34
N ARG A 195 -3.67 -6.69 14.14
CA ARG A 195 -2.98 -7.02 12.89
C ARG A 195 -1.73 -6.15 12.69
N GLU A 196 -1.87 -4.84 12.82
CA GLU A 196 -0.74 -3.90 12.71
C GLU A 196 0.37 -4.24 13.72
N ARG A 197 0.00 -4.57 14.96
CA ARG A 197 0.94 -5.01 16.00
C ARG A 197 1.65 -6.32 15.66
N LEU A 198 0.94 -7.30 15.10
CA LEU A 198 1.52 -8.57 14.66
C LEU A 198 2.49 -8.38 13.49
N GLU A 199 2.14 -7.51 12.53
CA GLU A 199 3.01 -7.13 11.42
C GLU A 199 4.29 -6.45 11.91
N GLU A 200 4.20 -5.55 12.91
CA GLU A 200 5.37 -4.92 13.55
C GLU A 200 6.25 -5.95 14.26
N LYS A 201 5.67 -6.87 15.05
CA LYS A 201 6.41 -7.96 15.71
C LYS A 201 7.10 -8.89 14.72
N LEU A 202 6.41 -9.26 13.64
CA LEU A 202 6.99 -10.10 12.58
C LEU A 202 8.18 -9.39 11.93
N THR A 203 8.05 -8.09 11.67
CA THR A 203 9.13 -7.26 11.11
C THR A 203 10.33 -7.19 12.05
N GLY A 204 10.10 -6.98 13.35
CA GLY A 204 11.15 -7.01 14.38
C GLY A 204 11.83 -8.37 14.47
N LEU A 205 11.06 -9.46 14.49
CA LEU A 205 11.62 -10.81 14.50
C LEU A 205 12.46 -11.10 13.24
N MET A 206 12.00 -10.66 12.08
CA MET A 206 12.78 -10.74 10.84
C MET A 206 14.09 -9.97 10.96
N HIS A 207 14.08 -8.76 11.50
CA HIS A 207 15.30 -7.97 11.69
C HIS A 207 16.31 -8.66 12.64
N ASP A 208 15.84 -9.30 13.71
CA ASP A 208 16.71 -9.87 14.73
C ASP A 208 17.19 -11.30 14.41
N VAL A 209 16.31 -12.12 13.83
CA VAL A 209 16.58 -13.54 13.59
C VAL A 209 17.19 -13.78 12.21
N PHE A 210 16.81 -13.01 11.19
CA PHE A 210 17.28 -13.22 9.83
C PHE A 210 18.81 -13.10 9.68
N PRO A 211 19.49 -12.11 10.28
CA PRO A 211 20.95 -12.02 10.21
C PRO A 211 21.66 -13.24 10.83
N LEU A 212 21.13 -13.76 11.94
CA LEU A 212 21.68 -14.94 12.62
C LEU A 212 21.46 -16.21 11.78
N LEU A 213 20.30 -16.33 11.13
CA LEU A 213 20.01 -17.42 10.19
C LEU A 213 20.97 -17.37 8.99
N VAL A 214 21.16 -16.20 8.39
CA VAL A 214 22.09 -15.96 7.28
C VAL A 214 23.52 -16.31 7.69
N GLU A 215 23.97 -15.88 8.87
CA GLU A 215 25.32 -16.19 9.36
C GLU A 215 25.52 -17.69 9.57
N ASN A 216 24.52 -18.39 10.11
CA ASN A 216 24.56 -19.84 10.27
C ASN A 216 24.55 -20.59 8.93
N LEU A 217 23.76 -20.13 7.95
CA LEU A 217 23.77 -20.67 6.59
C LEU A 217 25.13 -20.44 5.92
N LYS A 218 25.74 -19.26 6.08
CA LYS A 218 27.09 -18.97 5.55
C LYS A 218 28.15 -19.89 6.15
N ARG A 219 28.07 -20.15 7.46
CA ARG A 219 29.00 -21.04 8.20
C ARG A 219 28.84 -22.51 7.83
N SER A 220 27.61 -22.96 7.54
CA SER A 220 27.33 -24.35 7.12
C SER A 220 27.62 -24.61 5.64
N GLY A 221 27.84 -23.55 4.83
CA GLY A 221 28.00 -23.67 3.39
C GLY A 221 26.68 -23.85 2.63
N ASP A 222 25.55 -23.91 3.36
CA ASP A 222 24.19 -24.00 2.83
C ASP A 222 23.60 -22.63 2.48
N TYR A 223 24.38 -21.56 2.65
CA TYR A 223 24.00 -20.25 2.14
C TYR A 223 23.92 -20.33 0.62
N PRO A 224 22.76 -20.06 0.01
CA PRO A 224 22.60 -20.20 -1.44
C PRO A 224 23.53 -19.26 -2.23
N GLY A 225 24.14 -18.27 -1.56
CA GLY A 225 25.09 -17.34 -2.17
C GLY A 225 24.43 -16.58 -3.31
N SER A 226 25.26 -16.10 -4.24
CA SER A 226 24.74 -15.65 -5.53
C SER A 226 24.67 -16.84 -6.49
N LYS A 227 23.46 -17.26 -6.88
CA LYS A 227 23.25 -18.35 -7.84
C LYS A 227 23.03 -17.77 -9.23
N ILE A 228 23.80 -18.23 -10.21
CA ILE A 228 23.60 -17.87 -11.62
C ILE A 228 22.80 -18.99 -12.28
N GLN A 229 21.62 -18.67 -12.82
CA GLN A 229 20.78 -19.63 -13.53
C GLN A 229 19.93 -18.93 -14.59
N ALA A 230 19.56 -19.67 -15.64
CA ALA A 230 18.61 -19.18 -16.63
C ALA A 230 17.18 -19.27 -16.07
N MET A 231 16.42 -18.19 -16.17
CA MET A 231 15.02 -18.11 -15.74
C MET A 231 14.22 -17.20 -16.65
N SER A 232 12.91 -17.38 -16.64
CA SER A 232 11.96 -16.41 -17.20
C SER A 232 11.69 -15.34 -16.16
N ILE A 233 11.82 -14.08 -16.56
CA ILE A 233 11.49 -12.92 -15.74
C ILE A 233 10.29 -12.24 -16.36
N MET A 234 9.22 -12.15 -15.57
CA MET A 234 7.97 -11.51 -15.93
C MET A 234 7.80 -10.22 -15.14
N PHE A 235 7.50 -9.15 -15.87
CA PHE A 235 7.06 -7.87 -15.36
C PHE A 235 5.60 -7.67 -15.73
N ILE A 236 4.82 -7.20 -14.76
CA ILE A 236 3.43 -6.82 -14.95
C ILE A 236 3.26 -5.40 -14.44
N ASP A 237 2.65 -4.55 -15.23
CA ASP A 237 2.20 -3.22 -14.82
C ASP A 237 0.68 -3.14 -15.01
N VAL A 238 -0.03 -2.51 -14.06
CA VAL A 238 -1.48 -2.32 -14.20
C VAL A 238 -1.76 -0.89 -14.68
N SER A 239 -2.37 -0.81 -15.86
CA SER A 239 -2.70 0.46 -16.48
C SER A 239 -3.78 1.22 -15.71
N GLY A 240 -3.67 2.55 -15.64
CA GLY A 240 -4.70 3.44 -15.07
C GLY A 240 -4.57 3.73 -13.57
N PHE A 241 -3.58 3.13 -12.89
CA PHE A 241 -3.34 3.32 -11.45
C PHE A 241 -3.16 4.78 -11.02
N SER A 242 -2.53 5.61 -11.87
CA SER A 242 -2.25 7.02 -11.61
C SER A 242 -3.45 7.95 -11.81
N THR A 243 -4.51 7.46 -12.48
CA THR A 243 -5.73 8.23 -12.77
C THR A 243 -6.92 7.83 -11.89
N MET A 244 -6.78 6.76 -11.09
CA MET A 244 -7.80 6.29 -10.16
C MET A 244 -7.86 7.17 -8.91
N ASP A 245 -9.05 7.27 -8.32
CA ASP A 245 -9.19 7.86 -7.00
C ASP A 245 -8.55 6.99 -5.90
N GLU A 246 -8.46 7.52 -4.68
CA GLU A 246 -7.79 6.86 -3.56
C GLU A 246 -8.43 5.50 -3.21
N GLU A 247 -9.77 5.41 -3.27
CA GLU A 247 -10.51 4.20 -2.89
C GLU A 247 -10.39 3.10 -3.95
N ASP A 248 -10.57 3.44 -5.23
CA ASP A 248 -10.45 2.51 -6.34
C ASP A 248 -9.01 2.00 -6.48
N ARG A 249 -8.02 2.86 -6.23
CA ARG A 249 -6.62 2.46 -6.20
C ARG A 249 -6.36 1.43 -5.09
N ILE A 250 -6.88 1.63 -3.88
CA ILE A 250 -6.75 0.67 -2.78
C ILE A 250 -7.37 -0.68 -3.16
N ARG A 251 -8.58 -0.68 -3.74
CA ARG A 251 -9.25 -1.90 -4.19
C ARG A 251 -8.47 -2.62 -5.29
N ALA A 252 -7.95 -1.88 -6.26
CA ALA A 252 -7.13 -2.44 -7.34
C ALA A 252 -5.84 -3.10 -6.80
N ILE A 253 -5.18 -2.50 -5.80
CA ILE A 253 -4.00 -3.09 -5.15
C ILE A 253 -4.35 -4.38 -4.41
N ASP A 254 -5.43 -4.38 -3.64
CA ASP A 254 -5.83 -5.58 -2.89
C ASP A 254 -6.27 -6.71 -3.81
N LEU A 255 -6.90 -6.38 -4.94
CA LEU A 255 -7.22 -7.32 -6.00
C LEU A 255 -5.96 -7.85 -6.69
N LEU A 256 -5.02 -6.97 -7.07
CA LEU A 256 -3.71 -7.34 -7.62
C LEU A 256 -2.99 -8.33 -6.70
N ARG A 257 -2.98 -8.05 -5.40
CA ARG A 257 -2.32 -8.89 -4.40
C ARG A 257 -3.01 -10.24 -4.19
N SER A 258 -4.34 -10.26 -4.15
CA SER A 258 -5.10 -11.50 -3.90
C SER A 258 -5.13 -12.41 -5.13
N LEU A 259 -5.57 -11.89 -6.27
CA LEU A 259 -5.64 -12.60 -7.55
C LEU A 259 -4.24 -12.93 -8.07
N GLY A 260 -3.31 -11.98 -8.01
CA GLY A 260 -1.94 -12.18 -8.47
C GLY A 260 -1.22 -13.29 -7.72
N ARG A 261 -1.40 -13.40 -6.40
CA ARG A 261 -0.86 -14.53 -5.62
C ARG A 261 -1.44 -15.87 -6.05
N ALA A 262 -2.75 -15.94 -6.31
CA ALA A 262 -3.39 -17.17 -6.76
C ALA A 262 -2.89 -17.61 -8.15
N ILE A 263 -2.81 -16.68 -9.10
CA ILE A 263 -2.32 -16.94 -10.47
C ILE A 263 -0.86 -17.40 -10.44
N LEU A 264 0.02 -16.68 -9.74
CA LEU A 264 1.43 -17.04 -9.62
C LEU A 264 1.64 -18.41 -8.99
N LYS A 265 0.89 -18.71 -7.91
CA LYS A 265 0.96 -20.01 -7.25
C LYS A 265 0.51 -21.14 -8.18
N SER A 266 -0.47 -20.90 -9.04
CA SER A 266 -0.96 -21.91 -9.99
C SER A 266 0.10 -22.33 -11.02
N GLU A 267 1.02 -21.43 -11.37
CA GLU A 267 2.11 -21.66 -12.34
C GLU A 267 3.49 -21.79 -11.67
N ARG A 268 3.53 -22.02 -10.34
CA ARG A 268 4.78 -22.14 -9.55
C ARG A 268 5.75 -20.96 -9.68
N GLY A 269 5.23 -19.76 -9.94
CA GLY A 269 6.05 -18.55 -10.04
C GLY A 269 6.67 -18.16 -8.70
N MET A 270 7.98 -17.87 -8.71
CA MET A 270 8.68 -17.28 -7.58
C MET A 270 8.41 -15.78 -7.54
N TYR A 271 7.83 -15.31 -6.43
CA TYR A 271 7.54 -13.90 -6.20
C TYR A 271 8.80 -13.17 -5.74
N LEU A 272 9.24 -12.14 -6.48
CA LEU A 272 10.51 -11.46 -6.20
C LEU A 272 10.30 -10.10 -5.53
N ASN A 273 9.39 -9.27 -6.04
CA ASN A 273 9.10 -7.99 -5.42
C ASN A 273 7.77 -7.38 -5.91
N THR A 274 7.14 -6.58 -5.05
CA THR A 274 6.14 -5.57 -5.43
C THR A 274 6.42 -4.30 -4.65
N TRP A 275 6.86 -3.25 -5.33
CA TRP A 275 6.84 -1.89 -4.79
C TRP A 275 5.92 -1.10 -5.69
N GLY A 276 4.67 -0.88 -5.25
CA GLY A 276 3.66 -0.15 -6.01
C GLY A 276 2.73 -1.07 -6.84
N ASP A 277 2.49 -0.63 -8.08
CA ASP A 277 1.60 -1.14 -9.13
C ASP A 277 2.21 -2.27 -9.98
N ALA A 278 3.53 -2.43 -9.95
CA ALA A 278 4.24 -3.43 -10.75
C ALA A 278 4.54 -4.74 -10.00
N VAL A 279 4.25 -5.88 -10.63
CA VAL A 279 4.57 -7.24 -10.14
C VAL A 279 5.77 -7.80 -10.89
N VAL A 280 6.77 -8.28 -10.16
CA VAL A 280 7.93 -8.98 -10.73
C VAL A 280 7.97 -10.41 -10.25
N ALA A 281 7.98 -11.35 -11.19
CA ALA A 281 8.00 -12.78 -10.92
C ALA A 281 9.06 -13.50 -11.77
N ALA A 282 9.60 -14.60 -11.21
CA ALA A 282 10.54 -15.45 -11.91
C ALA A 282 10.04 -16.90 -12.00
N PHE A 283 10.34 -17.55 -13.12
CA PHE A 283 9.94 -18.94 -13.40
C PHE A 283 11.14 -19.72 -13.93
N ASP A 284 11.25 -20.97 -13.52
CA ASP A 284 12.21 -21.93 -14.05
C ASP A 284 11.80 -22.45 -15.44
N ASP A 285 10.49 -22.56 -15.68
CA ASP A 285 9.89 -22.98 -16.95
C ASP A 285 9.34 -21.80 -17.78
N PRO A 286 9.82 -21.59 -19.03
CA PRO A 286 9.31 -20.56 -19.93
C PRO A 286 7.81 -20.66 -20.22
N ALA A 287 7.28 -21.86 -20.41
CA ALA A 287 5.86 -22.04 -20.73
C ALA A 287 4.96 -21.62 -19.56
N SER A 288 5.37 -21.93 -18.33
CA SER A 288 4.67 -21.50 -17.10
C SER A 288 4.62 -19.98 -16.97
N ALA A 289 5.71 -19.28 -17.33
CA ALA A 289 5.71 -17.82 -17.36
C ALA A 289 4.71 -17.26 -18.39
N LEU A 290 4.67 -17.82 -19.61
CA LEU A 290 3.72 -17.40 -20.64
C LEU A 290 2.26 -17.67 -20.23
N ARG A 291 1.95 -18.85 -19.68
CA ARG A 291 0.62 -19.16 -19.11
C ARG A 291 0.24 -18.17 -18.03
N CYS A 292 1.17 -17.88 -17.13
CA CYS A 292 0.96 -16.94 -16.04
C CYS A 292 0.64 -15.54 -16.58
N GLY A 293 1.43 -15.04 -17.53
CA GLY A 293 1.21 -13.76 -18.17
C GLY A 293 -0.14 -13.66 -18.87
N CYS A 294 -0.53 -14.70 -19.62
CA CYS A 294 -1.84 -14.75 -20.27
C CYS A 294 -2.98 -14.72 -19.24
N LYS A 295 -2.87 -15.47 -18.14
CA LYS A 295 -3.84 -15.43 -17.04
C LYS A 295 -3.95 -14.05 -16.43
N PHE A 296 -2.84 -13.35 -16.21
CA PHE A 296 -2.86 -11.96 -15.73
C PHE A 296 -3.60 -11.05 -16.70
N ALA A 297 -3.21 -11.03 -17.98
CA ALA A 297 -3.86 -10.20 -19.00
C ALA A 297 -5.38 -10.46 -19.10
N GLN A 298 -5.81 -11.72 -19.06
CA GLN A 298 -7.21 -12.11 -19.15
C GLN A 298 -8.00 -11.79 -17.87
N HIS A 299 -7.54 -12.26 -16.71
CA HIS A 299 -8.32 -12.17 -15.47
C HIS A 299 -8.39 -10.74 -14.96
N PHE A 300 -7.36 -9.92 -15.21
CA PHE A 300 -7.40 -8.51 -14.86
C PHE A 300 -8.41 -7.77 -15.74
N ASN A 301 -8.43 -8.07 -17.04
CA ASN A 301 -9.38 -7.43 -17.95
C ASN A 301 -10.84 -7.72 -17.55
N LEU A 302 -11.14 -8.94 -17.08
CA LEU A 302 -12.47 -9.31 -16.56
C LEU A 302 -12.93 -8.50 -15.34
N VAL A 303 -12.01 -7.97 -14.56
CA VAL A 303 -12.30 -7.13 -13.38
C VAL A 303 -12.15 -5.63 -13.67
N GLY A 304 -12.05 -5.26 -14.96
CA GLY A 304 -11.94 -3.87 -15.40
C GLY A 304 -10.54 -3.25 -15.21
N LEU A 305 -9.50 -4.07 -15.09
CA LEU A 305 -8.11 -3.65 -15.01
C LEU A 305 -7.33 -4.15 -16.22
N ASP A 306 -6.45 -3.35 -16.79
CA ASP A 306 -5.61 -3.83 -17.89
C ASP A 306 -4.16 -4.03 -17.45
N ALA A 307 -3.67 -5.25 -17.60
CA ALA A 307 -2.29 -5.59 -17.32
C ALA A 307 -1.43 -5.47 -18.58
N ARG A 308 -0.28 -4.82 -18.49
CA ARG A 308 0.81 -4.89 -19.47
C ARG A 308 1.78 -5.95 -18.99
N VAL A 309 2.09 -6.93 -19.83
CA VAL A 309 2.96 -8.04 -19.42
C VAL A 309 4.15 -8.13 -20.34
N GLY A 310 5.35 -8.06 -19.76
CA GLY A 310 6.60 -8.28 -20.46
C GLY A 310 7.37 -9.46 -19.88
N ILE A 311 7.76 -10.40 -20.74
CA ILE A 311 8.44 -11.62 -20.33
C ILE A 311 9.74 -11.78 -21.10
N SER A 312 10.80 -12.09 -20.38
CA SER A 312 12.13 -12.33 -20.96
C SER A 312 12.68 -13.64 -20.44
N TRP A 313 13.55 -14.28 -21.21
CA TRP A 313 14.32 -15.43 -20.78
C TRP A 313 15.80 -15.09 -20.76
N GLY A 314 16.51 -15.51 -19.72
CA GLY A 314 17.96 -15.50 -19.76
C GLY A 314 18.62 -15.71 -18.41
N THR A 315 19.94 -15.64 -18.44
CA THR A 315 20.77 -15.85 -17.27
C THR A 315 20.63 -14.69 -16.29
N ILE A 316 20.23 -15.00 -15.07
CA ILE A 316 20.14 -14.06 -13.96
C ILE A 316 21.03 -14.52 -12.80
N ARG A 317 21.53 -13.55 -12.04
CA ARG A 317 22.14 -13.74 -10.74
C ARG A 317 21.09 -13.47 -9.68
N ILE A 318 20.78 -14.48 -8.88
CA ILE A 318 19.93 -14.36 -7.70
C ILE A 318 20.84 -14.21 -6.49
N SER A 319 20.67 -13.16 -5.72
CA SER A 319 21.37 -12.94 -4.45
C SER A 319 20.38 -12.69 -3.33
N VAL A 320 20.74 -13.04 -2.10
CA VAL A 320 19.92 -12.71 -0.94
C VAL A 320 20.19 -11.25 -0.54
N ASN A 321 19.14 -10.44 -0.47
CA ASN A 321 19.19 -9.11 0.12
C ASN A 321 19.14 -9.25 1.65
N GLU A 322 20.28 -9.09 2.29
CA GLU A 322 20.41 -9.26 3.74
C GLU A 322 19.66 -8.18 4.54
N ILE A 323 19.39 -7.02 3.92
CA ILE A 323 18.69 -5.90 4.54
C ILE A 323 17.17 -6.11 4.46
N LYS A 324 16.67 -6.59 3.31
CA LYS A 324 15.23 -6.78 3.05
C LYS A 324 14.73 -8.19 3.41
N GLY A 325 15.63 -9.15 3.58
CA GLY A 325 15.27 -10.56 3.73
C GLY A 325 14.66 -11.20 2.47
N THR A 326 14.87 -10.57 1.31
CA THR A 326 14.30 -10.98 0.01
C THR A 326 15.39 -11.49 -0.93
N TYR A 327 15.00 -11.99 -2.10
CA TYR A 327 15.94 -12.25 -3.20
C TYR A 327 16.02 -11.01 -4.09
N ASP A 328 17.23 -10.51 -4.33
CA ASP A 328 17.52 -9.57 -5.40
C ASP A 328 17.91 -10.37 -6.66
N ILE A 329 17.45 -9.89 -7.81
CA ILE A 329 17.79 -10.45 -9.11
C ILE A 329 18.48 -9.41 -9.98
N ASP A 330 19.61 -9.80 -10.56
CA ASP A 330 20.36 -8.97 -11.50
C ASP A 330 20.62 -9.76 -12.78
N GLY A 331 20.50 -9.11 -13.93
CA GLY A 331 20.86 -9.73 -15.19
C GLY A 331 20.30 -9.01 -16.41
N ALA A 332 20.81 -9.40 -17.58
CA ALA A 332 20.33 -8.87 -18.86
C ALA A 332 18.83 -9.17 -19.05
N ALA A 333 18.37 -10.35 -18.65
CA ALA A 333 16.95 -10.73 -18.71
C ALA A 333 16.07 -9.80 -17.87
N VAL A 334 16.48 -9.47 -16.63
CA VAL A 334 15.72 -8.55 -15.76
C VAL A 334 15.52 -7.18 -16.44
N ASN A 335 16.61 -6.62 -16.95
CA ASN A 335 16.57 -5.33 -17.65
C ASN A 335 15.77 -5.39 -18.95
N LEU A 336 15.72 -6.55 -19.62
CA LEU A 336 14.98 -6.75 -20.85
C LEU A 336 13.48 -6.91 -20.57
N GLY A 337 13.09 -7.69 -19.56
CA GLY A 337 11.68 -7.88 -19.17
C GLY A 337 10.99 -6.57 -18.83
N ALA A 338 11.63 -5.70 -18.05
CA ALA A 338 11.10 -4.38 -17.73
C ALA A 338 10.90 -3.49 -18.98
N ARG A 339 11.77 -3.63 -20.00
CA ARG A 339 11.62 -2.90 -21.26
C ARG A 339 10.45 -3.42 -22.07
N ILE A 340 10.33 -4.74 -22.16
CA ILE A 340 9.27 -5.40 -22.90
C ILE A 340 7.90 -5.01 -22.33
N GLU A 341 7.75 -4.98 -21.00
CA GLU A 341 6.52 -4.53 -20.34
C GLU A 341 6.16 -3.09 -20.76
N SER A 342 7.13 -2.17 -20.73
CA SER A 342 6.88 -0.76 -21.11
C SER A 342 6.43 -0.55 -22.58
N LEU A 343 6.72 -1.54 -23.44
CA LEU A 343 6.30 -1.59 -24.84
C LEU A 343 4.94 -2.24 -25.01
N ALA A 344 4.51 -3.09 -24.07
CA ALA A 344 3.24 -3.78 -24.13
C ALA A 344 2.07 -2.80 -24.08
N GLU A 345 1.06 -3.07 -24.89
CA GLU A 345 -0.22 -2.39 -24.82
C GLU A 345 -1.04 -2.98 -23.65
N PRO A 346 -1.95 -2.21 -23.04
CA PRO A 346 -2.84 -2.72 -22.01
C PRO A 346 -3.58 -3.99 -22.47
N GLY A 347 -3.52 -5.06 -21.69
CA GLY A 347 -4.13 -6.35 -22.00
C GLY A 347 -3.27 -7.28 -22.89
N THR A 348 -2.04 -6.90 -23.23
CA THR A 348 -1.16 -7.72 -24.08
C THR A 348 0.00 -8.35 -23.30
N VAL A 349 0.44 -9.50 -23.79
CA VAL A 349 1.62 -10.21 -23.30
C VAL A 349 2.67 -10.20 -24.41
N LEU A 350 3.85 -9.67 -24.11
CA LEU A 350 5.00 -9.67 -25.01
C LEU A 350 6.12 -10.53 -24.44
N CYS A 351 6.79 -11.28 -25.31
CA CYS A 351 8.03 -11.98 -24.96
C CYS A 351 9.12 -11.80 -26.02
N THR A 352 10.35 -12.21 -25.68
CA THR A 352 11.46 -12.23 -26.65
C THR A 352 11.29 -13.36 -27.67
N GLU A 353 11.98 -13.26 -28.81
CA GLU A 353 11.99 -14.32 -29.81
C GLU A 353 12.59 -15.62 -29.28
N GLU A 354 13.68 -15.54 -28.50
CA GLU A 354 14.34 -16.71 -27.91
C GLU A 354 13.39 -17.47 -26.99
N MET A 355 12.52 -16.76 -26.29
CA MET A 355 11.52 -17.38 -25.42
C MET A 355 10.46 -18.14 -26.24
N GLY A 356 10.01 -17.58 -27.37
CA GLY A 356 9.10 -18.29 -28.28
C GLY A 356 9.74 -19.50 -28.95
N GLU A 357 11.04 -19.46 -29.24
CA GLU A 357 11.79 -20.62 -29.75
C GLU A 357 11.92 -21.74 -28.71
N LEU A 358 12.20 -21.39 -27.45
CA LEU A 358 12.31 -22.34 -26.34
C LEU A 358 10.99 -23.07 -26.05
N VAL A 359 9.87 -22.36 -26.12
CA VAL A 359 8.53 -22.94 -25.93
C VAL A 359 8.04 -23.67 -27.20
N GLY A 360 8.67 -23.40 -28.34
CA GLY A 360 8.25 -23.84 -29.67
C GLY A 360 7.22 -22.88 -30.27
N ARG A 361 7.50 -22.31 -31.45
CA ARG A 361 6.57 -21.39 -32.12
C ARG A 361 5.28 -22.09 -32.59
N GLU A 362 5.38 -23.36 -32.94
CA GLU A 362 4.24 -24.25 -33.17
C GLU A 362 3.85 -24.94 -31.85
N ASN A 363 3.07 -24.24 -31.03
CA ASN A 363 2.64 -24.72 -29.72
C ASN A 363 1.11 -24.91 -29.69
N GLU A 364 0.61 -25.94 -29.01
CA GLU A 364 -0.83 -26.19 -28.87
C GLU A 364 -1.51 -25.23 -27.87
N GLU A 365 -0.76 -24.66 -26.93
CA GLU A 365 -1.23 -23.74 -25.90
C GLU A 365 -1.17 -22.26 -26.32
N PHE A 366 -0.24 -21.88 -27.21
CA PHE A 366 0.03 -20.47 -27.52
C PHE A 366 -0.03 -20.13 -29.02
N VAL A 367 -0.42 -18.88 -29.31
CA VAL A 367 -0.23 -18.21 -30.60
C VAL A 367 0.81 -17.12 -30.41
N PHE A 368 1.87 -17.16 -31.22
CA PHE A 368 2.90 -16.14 -31.25
C PHE A 368 2.74 -15.27 -32.50
N THR A 369 2.63 -13.95 -32.31
CA THR A 369 2.54 -12.98 -33.41
C THR A 369 3.77 -12.06 -33.37
N PRO A 370 4.63 -12.07 -34.40
CA PRO A 370 5.78 -11.17 -34.45
C PRO A 370 5.37 -9.69 -34.42
N LYS A 371 6.11 -8.89 -33.65
CA LYS A 371 5.93 -7.45 -33.49
C LYS A 371 7.29 -6.77 -33.46
N THR A 372 7.45 -5.78 -34.33
CA THR A 372 8.57 -4.84 -34.26
C THR A 372 8.10 -3.59 -33.52
N LEU A 373 8.56 -3.40 -32.28
CA LEU A 373 8.20 -2.25 -31.45
C LEU A 373 9.41 -1.35 -31.24
N HIS A 374 9.17 -0.04 -31.18
CA HIS A 374 10.24 0.94 -31.03
C HIS A 374 10.33 1.42 -29.58
N LEU A 375 11.55 1.50 -29.05
CA LEU A 375 11.79 1.97 -27.69
C LEU A 375 11.24 3.38 -27.49
N LYS A 376 10.38 3.55 -26.48
CA LYS A 376 9.79 4.85 -26.11
C LYS A 376 10.76 5.75 -25.31
N LYS A 377 11.86 5.19 -24.80
CA LYS A 377 12.90 5.87 -24.01
C LYS A 377 14.26 5.16 -24.19
N ASN A 378 15.36 5.88 -23.93
CA ASN A 378 16.71 5.29 -23.87
C ASN A 378 16.83 4.27 -22.73
N VAL A 379 17.43 3.09 -22.98
CA VAL A 379 17.66 2.10 -21.92
C VAL A 379 18.98 1.34 -22.11
N GLY A 380 19.95 1.56 -21.21
CA GLY A 380 21.29 0.99 -21.32
C GLY A 380 22.02 1.49 -22.57
N ASN A 381 22.39 0.57 -23.46
CA ASN A 381 23.09 0.89 -24.72
C ASN A 381 22.15 1.13 -25.91
N LEU A 382 20.83 0.90 -25.74
CA LEU A 382 19.82 1.10 -26.79
C LEU A 382 19.19 2.48 -26.66
N LYS A 383 18.96 3.14 -27.80
CA LYS A 383 18.40 4.49 -27.87
C LYS A 383 16.88 4.43 -28.08
N GLU A 384 16.22 5.48 -27.63
CA GLU A 384 14.84 5.77 -28.02
C GLU A 384 14.71 5.73 -29.54
N GLY A 385 13.71 5.02 -30.03
CA GLY A 385 13.52 4.78 -31.46
C GLY A 385 14.25 3.55 -32.02
N ASP A 386 15.05 2.82 -31.25
CA ASP A 386 15.58 1.54 -31.72
C ASP A 386 14.44 0.50 -31.79
N GLY A 387 14.38 -0.24 -32.90
CA GLY A 387 13.42 -1.33 -33.11
C GLY A 387 13.82 -2.59 -32.33
N MET A 388 12.84 -3.20 -31.67
CA MET A 388 12.97 -4.46 -30.96
C MET A 388 11.97 -5.46 -31.53
N GLU A 389 12.48 -6.61 -31.97
CA GLU A 389 11.67 -7.74 -32.41
C GLU A 389 11.20 -8.53 -31.21
N LEU A 390 9.88 -8.63 -31.05
CA LEU A 390 9.20 -9.31 -29.96
C LEU A 390 8.08 -10.19 -30.51
N LEU A 391 7.57 -11.07 -29.65
CA LEU A 391 6.40 -11.88 -29.95
C LEU A 391 5.26 -11.46 -29.02
N GLU A 392 4.13 -11.07 -29.59
CA GLU A 392 2.87 -11.00 -28.85
C GLU A 392 2.34 -12.42 -28.66
N VAL A 393 2.04 -12.77 -27.41
CA VAL A 393 1.62 -14.11 -27.00
C VAL A 393 0.15 -14.07 -26.61
N ARG A 394 -0.62 -15.01 -27.17
CA ARG A 394 -2.01 -15.26 -26.76
C ARG A 394 -2.21 -16.72 -26.42
N SER A 395 -2.99 -17.00 -25.39
CA SER A 395 -3.45 -18.37 -25.08
C SER A 395 -4.43 -18.83 -26.15
N LYS A 396 -4.29 -20.08 -26.61
CA LYS A 396 -5.29 -20.78 -27.44
C LYS A 396 -6.43 -21.36 -26.59
N LEU A 397 -6.15 -21.59 -25.31
CA LEU A 397 -7.09 -22.09 -24.34
C LEU A 397 -7.77 -20.88 -23.69
N ASN A 398 -8.90 -20.48 -24.30
CA ASN A 398 -9.85 -19.42 -23.92
C ASN A 398 -9.29 -18.00 -23.75
#